data_AF-A0A926YNF4-F1
#
_entry.id   AF-A0A926YNF4-F1
#
_cell.length_a   1.000
_cell.length_b   1.000
_cell.length_c   1.000
_cell.angle_alpha   90.00
_cell.angle_beta   90.00
_cell.angle_gamma   90.00
#
_symmetry.space_group_name_H-M   'P 1'
#
loop_
_entity.id
_entity.type
_entity.pdbx_description
1 polymer ?
#
loop_
_entity_poly.entity_id
_entity_poly.type
_entity_poly.pdbx_seq_one_letter_code
_entity_poly.pdbx_strand_id
1 'polypeptide(L)' 'MATPNSQPNFFVRYLSLAPVLAVVSTSVAVSTWAVFNYFFPDLLFHPMP' A
#
# COMPACT_ATOMS: atom_id res chain seq x y z
N MET A 1 -17.43 34.61 -5.47
CA MET A 1 -16.25 34.52 -4.59
C MET A 1 -15.61 33.17 -4.84
N ALA A 2 -14.58 33.09 -5.68
CA ALA A 2 -13.89 31.82 -5.95
C ALA A 2 -12.92 31.56 -4.78
N THR A 3 -13.18 30.53 -3.99
CA THR A 3 -12.34 30.13 -2.86
C THR A 3 -11.00 29.58 -3.35
N PRO A 4 -9.86 29.97 -2.75
CA PRO A 4 -8.54 29.61 -3.23
C PRO A 4 -8.25 28.12 -3.03
N ASN A 5 -7.78 27.46 -4.09
CA ASN A 5 -6.98 26.22 -4.09
C ASN A 5 -7.48 25.04 -3.21
N SER A 6 -8.74 24.62 -3.38
CA SER A 6 -9.30 23.43 -2.71
C SER A 6 -9.00 22.10 -3.41
N GLN A 7 -8.35 22.10 -4.58
CA GLN A 7 -7.97 20.90 -5.33
C GLN A 7 -7.20 19.82 -4.53
N PRO A 8 -6.15 20.12 -3.73
CA PRO A 8 -5.42 19.08 -3.00
C PRO A 8 -6.32 18.33 -2.01
N ASN A 9 -7.36 18.99 -1.48
CA ASN A 9 -8.28 18.39 -0.52
C ASN A 9 -9.20 17.34 -1.16
N PHE A 10 -9.64 17.57 -2.40
CA PHE A 10 -10.43 16.58 -3.15
C PHE A 10 -9.59 15.38 -3.58
N PHE A 11 -8.32 15.60 -3.93
CA PHE A 11 -7.40 14.52 -4.29
C PHE A 11 -7.14 13.57 -3.11
N VAL A 12 -6.82 14.12 -1.93
CA VAL A 12 -6.64 13.30 -0.72
C VAL A 12 -7.95 12.57 -0.37
N ARG A 13 -9.10 13.23 -0.48
CA ARG A 13 -10.41 12.59 -0.25
C ARG A 13 -10.66 11.41 -1.18
N TYR A 14 -10.25 11.52 -2.45
CA TYR A 14 -10.32 10.41 -3.40
C TYR A 14 -9.38 9.26 -3.00
N LEU A 15 -8.14 9.55 -2.61
CA LEU A 15 -7.20 8.54 -2.12
C LEU A 15 -7.68 7.83 -0.84
N SER A 16 -8.46 8.51 0.00
CA SER A 16 -9.06 7.94 1.20
C SER A 16 -10.31 7.08 0.96
N LEU A 17 -10.78 6.94 -0.28
CA LEU A 17 -11.90 6.06 -0.59
C LEU A 17 -11.51 4.61 -0.29
N ALA A 18 -12.42 3.86 0.36
CA ALA A 18 -12.21 2.45 0.70
C ALA A 18 -11.65 1.59 -0.45
N PRO A 19 -12.18 1.63 -1.69
CA PRO A 19 -11.60 0.85 -2.79
C PRO A 19 -10.18 1.29 -3.17
N VAL A 20 -9.86 2.58 -3.08
CA VAL A 20 -8.52 3.09 -3.41
C VAL A 20 -7.51 2.67 -2.35
N LEU A 21 -7.86 2.81 -1.07
CA LEU A 21 -7.04 2.32 0.04
C LEU A 21 -6.86 0.80 0.00
N ALA A 22 -7.89 0.04 -0.37
CA ALA A 22 -7.79 -1.41 -0.50
C ALA A 22 -6.75 -1.81 -1.55
N VAL A 23 -6.74 -1.14 -2.71
CA VAL A 23 -5.74 -1.38 -3.76
C VAL A 23 -4.35 -1.01 -3.26
N VAL A 24 -4.16 0.19 -2.70
CA VAL A 24 -2.85 0.64 -2.19
C VAL A 24 -2.32 -0.30 -1.11
N SER A 25 -3.16 -0.67 -0.13
CA SER A 25 -2.79 -1.59 0.94
C SER A 25 -2.42 -2.97 0.41
N THR A 26 -3.19 -3.49 -0.56
CA THR A 26 -2.92 -4.80 -1.16
C THR A 26 -1.63 -4.77 -1.98
N SER A 27 -1.38 -3.70 -2.74
CA SER A 27 -0.12 -3.52 -3.47
C SER A 27 1.08 -3.49 -2.54
N VAL A 28 0.99 -2.78 -1.41
CA VAL A 28 2.07 -2.77 -0.39
C VAL A 28 2.25 -4.15 0.22
N ALA A 29 1.17 -4.84 0.61
CA ALA A 29 1.26 -6.18 1.19
C ALA A 29 1.90 -7.19 0.21
N VAL A 30 1.43 -7.23 -1.04
CA VAL A 30 1.94 -8.16 -2.07
C VAL A 30 3.38 -7.84 -2.44
N SER A 31 3.74 -6.56 -2.60
CA SER A 31 5.14 -6.19 -2.89
C SER A 31 6.08 -6.55 -1.74
N THR A 32 5.65 -6.32 -0.49
CA THR A 32 6.42 -6.74 0.70
C THR A 32 6.62 -8.25 0.71
N TRP A 33 5.56 -9.01 0.43
CA TRP A 33 5.63 -10.47 0.35
C TRP A 33 6.54 -10.95 -0.79
N ALA A 34 6.44 -10.34 -1.97
CA ALA A 34 7.27 -10.68 -3.12
C ALA A 34 8.75 -10.41 -2.86
N VAL A 35 9.07 -9.26 -2.26
CA VAL A 35 10.46 -8.91 -1.89
C VAL A 35 10.98 -9.86 -0.80
N PHE A 36 10.17 -10.21 0.19
CA PHE A 36 10.56 -11.18 1.23
C PHE A 36 10.90 -12.55 0.62
N ASN A 37 10.04 -13.09 -0.24
CA ASN A 37 10.28 -14.36 -0.91
C ASN A 37 11.42 -14.29 -1.94
N TYR A 38 11.74 -13.11 -2.47
CA TYR A 38 12.93 -12.94 -3.32
C TYR A 38 14.24 -13.09 -2.53
N PHE A 39 14.30 -12.53 -1.32
CA PHE A 39 15.49 -12.63 -0.46
C PHE A 39 15.56 -13.95 0.33
N PHE A 40 14.42 -14.51 0.72
CA PHE A 40 14.30 -15.75 1.49
C PHE A 40 13.39 -16.76 0.76
N PRO A 41 13.79 -17.26 -0.42
CA PRO A 41 12.93 -18.10 -1.27
C PRO A 41 12.58 -19.45 -0.64
N ASP A 42 13.48 -20.02 0.16
CA ASP A 42 13.35 -21.38 0.71
C ASP A 42 13.01 -21.40 2.21
N LEU A 43 12.37 -20.34 2.73
CA LEU A 43 11.97 -20.25 4.13
C LEU A 43 10.67 -21.04 4.39
N LEU A 44 10.77 -22.37 4.33
CA LEU A 44 9.66 -23.26 4.66
C LEU A 44 9.38 -23.31 6.17
N PHE A 45 10.42 -23.15 6.99
CA PHE A 45 10.36 -23.11 8.45
C PHE A 45 11.28 -22.01 8.98
N HIS A 46 10.98 -21.47 10.16
CA HIS A 46 11.92 -20.62 10.86
C HIS A 46 13.13 -21.48 11.30
N PRO A 47 14.39 -21.05 11.04
CA PRO A 47 15.55 -21.79 11.52
C PRO A 47 15.53 -21.92 13.04
N MET A 48 15.72 -23.12 13.55
CA MET A 48 15.85 -23.36 14.99
C MET A 48 17.24 -22.90 15.46
N PRO A 49 17.35 -22.37 16.70
CA PRO A 49 18.61 -21.87 17.25
C PRO A 49 19.63 -22.99 17.51
#